data_AF-A0A150UBQ6-F1
#
_entry.id   AF-A0A150UBQ6-F1
#
_cell.length_a   1.000
_cell.length_b   1.000
_cell.length_c   1.000
_cell.angle_alpha   90.00
_cell.angle_beta   90.00
_cell.angle_gamma   90.00
#
_symmetry.space_group_name_H-M   'P 1'
#
loop_
_entity.id
_entity.type
_entity.pdbx_description
1 polymer ?
#
loop_
_entity_poly.entity_id
_entity_poly.type
_entity_poly.pdbx_seq_one_letter_code
_entity_poly.pdbx_strand_id
1 'polypeptide(L)'
;MRPLLCLFGLAGALWSFNVVPLFWLDAPAEDVAARILINDRFKPDTLTDILARLSEGKTSTILMPAFARAKAVVNIRAAEEVTKSAFQDGDHYMDVAEAQVRSALNLNPHDSFLWLMLYSVDTTRNGFNLAKLDLLDQSYATGPLEGWIALRRNRIALNAFPTLTRATQASVLSEFAEMIDANLIEEAAANLTGVGWAWREELLAGVDKVDIASRQRLAKVLSRDGIKVRIPGIEESERPW
;
A
#
# COMPACT_ATOMS: atom_id res chain seq x y z
N MET A 1 0.46 1.77 52.72
CA MET A 1 -0.04 1.96 51.34
C MET A 1 0.56 3.17 50.61
N ARG A 2 0.80 4.32 51.25
CA ARG A 2 1.44 5.50 50.62
C ARG A 2 2.82 5.29 49.94
N PRO A 3 3.78 4.52 50.50
CA PRO A 3 5.10 4.36 49.84
C PRO A 3 5.05 3.52 48.56
N LEU A 4 4.11 2.57 48.46
CA LEU A 4 3.88 1.78 47.26
C LEU A 4 3.38 2.63 46.09
N LEU A 5 2.47 3.59 46.36
CA LEU A 5 1.98 4.53 45.34
C LEU A 5 3.10 5.41 44.78
N CYS A 6 4.03 5.87 45.62
CA CYS A 6 5.19 6.64 45.18
C CYS A 6 6.16 5.81 44.32
N LEU A 7 6.37 4.54 44.67
CA LEU A 7 7.21 3.62 43.89
C LEU A 7 6.62 3.33 42.50
N PHE A 8 5.30 3.10 42.40
CA PHE A 8 4.64 2.92 41.11
C PHE A 8 4.63 4.19 40.27
N GLY A 9 4.47 5.36 40.89
CA GLY A 9 4.58 6.65 40.20
C GLY A 9 5.98 6.88 39.61
N LEU A 10 7.04 6.57 40.38
CA LEU A 10 8.42 6.66 39.92
C LEU A 10 8.73 5.63 38.83
N ALA A 11 8.23 4.40 38.95
CA ALA A 11 8.39 3.38 37.92
C ALA A 11 7.70 3.79 36.60
N GLY A 12 6.51 4.36 36.67
CA GLY A 12 5.81 4.91 35.49
C GLY A 12 6.54 6.10 34.86
N ALA A 13 7.07 7.02 35.67
CA ALA A 13 7.86 8.15 35.18
C ALA A 13 9.17 7.69 34.53
N LEU A 14 9.87 6.72 35.14
CA LEU A 14 11.10 6.15 34.60
C LEU A 14 10.82 5.38 33.31
N TRP A 15 9.72 4.63 33.24
CA TRP A 15 9.28 3.95 32.02
C TRP A 15 9.01 4.95 30.90
N SER A 16 8.18 5.97 31.14
CA SER A 16 7.89 7.02 30.15
C SER A 16 9.14 7.77 29.71
N PHE A 17 10.07 8.07 30.63
CA PHE A 17 11.32 8.73 30.28
C PHE A 17 12.21 7.90 29.34
N ASN A 18 12.20 6.57 29.48
CA ASN A 18 12.98 5.68 28.61
C ASN A 18 12.26 5.36 27.29
N VAL A 19 10.93 5.31 27.29
CA VAL A 19 10.14 4.85 26.14
C VAL A 19 9.69 5.99 25.23
N VAL A 20 9.34 7.16 25.77
CA VAL A 20 8.88 8.32 24.98
C VAL A 20 9.92 8.77 23.93
N PRO A 21 11.24 8.81 24.21
CA PRO A 21 12.23 9.13 23.20
C PRO A 21 12.28 8.15 22.02
N LEU A 22 11.89 6.88 22.22
CA LEU A 22 11.82 5.89 21.14
C LEU A 22 10.69 6.23 20.16
N PHE A 23 9.53 6.66 20.65
CA PHE A 23 8.40 7.07 19.80
C PHE A 23 8.66 8.36 19.03
N TRP A 24 9.50 9.25 19.55
CA TRP A 24 9.88 10.50 18.85
C TRP A 24 10.74 10.25 17.61
N LEU A 25 11.42 9.10 17.55
CA LEU A 25 12.19 8.66 16.38
C LEU A 25 11.29 7.99 15.31
N ASP A 26 10.17 7.40 15.71
CA ASP A 26 9.23 6.71 14.81
C ASP A 26 8.26 7.66 14.08
N ALA A 27 7.82 8.73 14.75
CA ALA A 27 6.79 9.62 14.21
C ALA A 27 7.13 10.26 12.84
N PRO A 28 8.36 10.75 12.58
CA PRO A 28 8.73 11.28 11.26
C PRO A 28 8.82 10.19 10.19
N ALA A 29 9.14 8.96 10.58
CA ALA A 29 9.32 7.83 9.67
C ALA A 29 7.97 7.30 9.17
N GLU A 30 6.95 7.28 10.03
CA GLU A 30 5.58 6.96 9.65
C GLU A 30 4.93 8.03 8.76
N ASP A 31 5.17 9.32 9.03
CA ASP A 31 4.64 10.41 8.20
C ASP A 31 5.20 10.38 6.77
N VAL A 32 6.52 10.14 6.63
CA VAL A 32 7.16 9.97 5.32
C VAL A 32 6.61 8.75 4.59
N ALA A 33 6.45 7.61 5.28
CA ALA A 33 5.83 6.43 4.69
C ALA A 33 4.41 6.75 4.23
N ALA A 34 3.56 7.36 5.05
CA ALA A 34 2.19 7.74 4.69
C ALA A 34 2.12 8.63 3.44
N ARG A 35 3.02 9.61 3.31
CA ARG A 35 3.06 10.49 2.13
C ARG A 35 3.56 9.78 0.88
N ILE A 36 4.54 8.90 1.03
CA ILE A 36 5.00 8.00 -0.03
C ILE A 36 3.87 7.06 -0.50
N LEU A 37 3.03 6.61 0.43
CA LEU A 37 1.94 5.69 0.16
C LEU A 37 0.83 6.30 -0.69
N ILE A 38 0.57 7.60 -0.56
CA ILE A 38 -0.40 8.35 -1.37
C ILE A 38 0.15 8.67 -2.78
N ASN A 39 1.36 8.20 -3.11
CA ASN A 39 2.03 8.44 -4.38
C ASN A 39 2.27 9.94 -4.67
N ASP A 40 2.49 10.71 -3.60
CA ASP A 40 2.87 12.12 -3.70
C ASP A 40 4.20 12.25 -4.48
N ARG A 41 4.34 13.31 -5.27
CA ARG A 41 5.55 13.53 -6.07
C ARG A 41 6.62 14.16 -5.18
N PHE A 42 7.66 13.40 -4.86
CA PHE A 42 8.81 13.94 -4.13
C PHE A 42 9.83 14.52 -5.08
N LYS A 43 10.45 15.65 -4.69
CA LYS A 43 11.66 16.12 -5.37
C LYS A 43 12.82 15.18 -5.02
N PRO A 44 13.71 14.82 -5.97
CA PRO A 44 14.85 13.92 -5.72
C PRO A 44 15.72 14.33 -4.51
N ASP A 45 15.94 15.63 -4.34
CA ASP A 45 16.75 16.18 -3.24
C ASP A 45 16.10 15.92 -1.87
N THR A 46 14.77 15.98 -1.80
CA THR A 46 14.04 15.75 -0.54
C THR A 46 14.12 14.29 -0.09
N LEU A 47 14.11 13.33 -1.01
CA LEU A 47 14.28 11.91 -0.68
C LEU A 47 15.70 11.63 -0.17
N THR A 48 16.70 12.26 -0.77
CA THR A 48 18.09 12.14 -0.36
C THR A 48 18.31 12.71 1.04
N ASP A 49 17.73 13.88 1.34
CA ASP A 49 17.77 14.50 2.67
C ASP A 49 17.07 13.63 3.74
N ILE A 50 15.92 13.03 3.40
CA ILE A 50 15.21 12.09 4.28
C ILE A 50 16.06 10.85 4.54
N LEU A 51 16.66 10.26 3.49
CA LEU A 51 17.54 9.10 3.62
C LEU A 51 18.78 9.40 4.45
N ALA A 52 19.38 10.59 4.30
CA ALA A 52 20.50 11.04 5.11
C ALA A 52 20.10 11.13 6.58
N ARG A 53 18.96 11.76 6.91
CA ARG A 53 18.44 11.82 8.29
C ARG A 53 18.12 10.46 8.88
N LEU A 54 17.53 9.56 8.08
CA LEU A 54 17.28 8.16 8.46
C LEU A 54 18.58 7.35 8.58
N SER A 55 19.71 7.81 8.06
CA SER A 55 21.00 7.13 8.18
C SER A 55 21.88 7.72 9.29
N GLU A 56 21.68 9.00 9.62
CA GLU A 56 22.31 9.72 10.75
C GLU A 56 21.68 9.36 12.10
N GLY A 57 20.42 8.92 12.11
CA GLY A 57 19.77 8.33 13.27
C GLY A 57 20.54 7.10 13.73
N LYS A 58 21.35 7.27 14.79
CA LYS A 58 22.12 6.23 15.49
C LYS A 58 21.46 4.86 15.37
N THR A 59 22.20 3.89 14.84
CA THR A 59 21.93 2.47 14.95
C THR A 59 21.67 2.14 16.42
N SER A 60 20.42 2.26 16.85
CA SER A 60 20.00 1.80 18.15
C SER A 60 20.31 0.31 18.17
N THR A 61 20.88 -0.19 19.25
CA THR A 61 21.16 -1.61 19.44
C THR A 61 19.88 -2.47 19.36
N ILE A 62 18.70 -1.82 19.35
CA ILE A 62 17.39 -2.41 19.17
C ILE A 62 16.97 -2.22 17.70
N LEU A 63 16.84 -3.34 16.98
CA LEU A 63 16.21 -3.38 15.65
C LEU A 63 14.73 -2.98 15.80
N MET A 64 14.37 -1.79 15.33
CA MET A 64 12.98 -1.30 15.35
C MET A 64 12.31 -1.61 14.00
N PRO A 65 11.26 -2.46 13.96
CA PRO A 65 10.59 -2.83 12.72
C PRO A 65 10.01 -1.63 11.96
N ALA A 66 9.46 -0.64 12.67
CA ALA A 66 8.89 0.57 12.07
C ALA A 66 9.94 1.40 11.31
N PHE A 67 11.11 1.59 11.90
CA PHE A 67 12.23 2.27 11.27
C PHE A 67 12.77 1.52 10.05
N ALA A 68 12.92 0.19 10.15
CA ALA A 68 13.35 -0.64 9.03
C ALA A 68 12.35 -0.59 7.86
N ARG A 69 11.05 -0.64 8.17
CA ARG A 69 9.96 -0.47 7.20
C ARG A 69 10.04 0.89 6.52
N ALA A 70 10.08 1.99 7.28
CA ALA A 70 10.15 3.33 6.72
C ALA A 70 11.37 3.50 5.81
N LYS A 71 12.56 3.05 6.26
CA LYS A 71 13.78 3.08 5.46
C LYS A 71 13.63 2.32 4.15
N ALA A 72 13.08 1.10 4.19
CA ALA A 72 12.85 0.31 2.98
C ALA A 72 11.91 1.04 2.00
N VAL A 73 10.80 1.59 2.50
CA VAL A 73 9.82 2.33 1.69
C VAL A 73 10.43 3.57 1.03
N VAL A 74 11.25 4.34 1.75
CA VAL A 74 11.96 5.50 1.17
C VAL A 74 12.96 5.07 0.10
N ASN A 75 13.74 4.02 0.34
CA ASN A 75 14.74 3.54 -0.64
C ASN A 75 14.09 3.05 -1.93
N ILE A 76 12.93 2.38 -1.85
CA ILE A 76 12.19 1.99 -3.05
C ILE A 76 11.74 3.22 -3.83
N ARG A 77 11.22 4.26 -3.17
CA ARG A 77 10.80 5.48 -3.90
C ARG A 77 11.97 6.21 -4.52
N ALA A 78 13.10 6.29 -3.83
CA ALA A 78 14.32 6.84 -4.41
C ALA A 78 14.74 6.04 -5.65
N ALA A 79 14.72 4.70 -5.58
CA ALA A 79 15.05 3.85 -6.72
C ALA A 79 14.07 4.01 -7.90
N GLU A 80 12.75 4.06 -7.63
CA GLU A 80 11.71 4.28 -8.64
C GLU A 80 11.94 5.62 -9.38
N GLU A 81 12.37 6.67 -8.68
CA GLU A 81 12.60 7.99 -9.26
C GLU A 81 13.88 8.06 -10.10
N VAL A 82 14.97 7.43 -9.64
CA VAL A 82 16.22 7.31 -10.41
C VAL A 82 16.00 6.48 -11.68
N THR A 83 15.18 5.44 -11.61
CA THR A 83 14.86 4.59 -12.77
C THR A 83 14.07 5.35 -13.83
N LYS A 84 13.09 6.19 -13.43
CA LYS A 84 12.33 7.03 -14.36
C LYS A 84 13.19 8.08 -15.08
N SER A 85 14.27 8.53 -14.44
CA SER A 85 15.15 9.56 -14.98
C SER A 85 16.28 9.00 -15.88
N ALA A 86 16.25 7.69 -16.18
CA ALA A 86 17.17 7.00 -17.11
C ALA A 86 18.66 7.17 -16.77
N PHE A 87 18.99 7.40 -15.50
CA PHE A 87 20.39 7.43 -15.04
C PHE A 87 21.02 6.03 -15.11
N GLN A 88 22.32 5.99 -15.40
CA GLN A 88 23.11 4.76 -15.57
C GLN A 88 23.18 3.85 -14.32
N ASP A 89 22.73 4.32 -13.15
CA ASP A 89 22.86 3.61 -11.87
C ASP A 89 21.53 3.02 -11.34
N GLY A 90 20.43 3.07 -12.10
CA GLY A 90 19.11 2.61 -11.65
C GLY A 90 19.08 1.18 -11.06
N ASP A 91 19.84 0.27 -11.66
CA ASP A 91 19.94 -1.12 -11.20
C ASP A 91 20.55 -1.23 -9.79
N HIS A 92 21.56 -0.42 -9.47
CA HIS A 92 22.19 -0.43 -8.16
C HIS A 92 21.21 0.03 -7.06
N TYR A 93 20.45 1.10 -7.33
CA TYR A 93 19.43 1.58 -6.39
C TYR A 93 18.32 0.55 -6.19
N MET A 94 17.94 -0.18 -7.23
CA MET A 94 16.95 -1.25 -7.13
C MET A 94 17.45 -2.45 -6.32
N ASP A 95 18.71 -2.86 -6.49
CA ASP A 95 19.32 -3.94 -5.68
C ASP A 95 19.38 -3.55 -4.18
N VAL A 96 19.74 -2.30 -3.88
CA VAL A 96 19.75 -1.78 -2.50
C VAL A 96 18.34 -1.74 -1.93
N ALA A 97 17.35 -1.27 -2.69
CA ALA A 97 15.96 -1.23 -2.27
C ALA A 97 15.41 -2.64 -1.99
N GLU A 98 15.66 -3.60 -2.88
CA GLU A 98 15.23 -4.99 -2.70
C GLU A 98 15.83 -5.60 -1.42
N ALA A 99 17.14 -5.46 -1.22
CA ALA A 99 17.83 -6.00 -0.04
C ALA A 99 17.26 -5.41 1.27
N GLN A 100 16.94 -4.12 1.28
CA GLN A 100 16.34 -3.48 2.44
C GLN A 100 14.91 -3.93 2.71
N VAL A 101 14.09 -4.11 1.68
CA VAL A 101 12.73 -4.65 1.82
C VAL A 101 12.76 -6.06 2.40
N ARG A 102 13.65 -6.92 1.89
CA ARG A 102 13.84 -8.27 2.44
C ARG A 102 14.29 -8.24 3.90
N SER A 103 15.22 -7.35 4.23
CA SER A 103 15.67 -7.15 5.61
C SER A 103 14.52 -6.69 6.53
N ALA A 104 13.70 -5.75 6.07
CA ALA A 104 12.54 -5.28 6.82
C ALA A 104 11.46 -6.37 6.98
N LEU A 105 11.23 -7.19 5.95
CA LEU A 105 10.33 -8.35 6.01
C LEU A 105 10.82 -9.44 6.97
N ASN A 106 12.14 -9.62 7.13
CA ASN A 106 12.67 -10.54 8.14
C ASN A 106 12.35 -10.07 9.57
N LEU A 107 12.20 -8.75 9.78
CA LEU A 107 11.79 -8.17 11.07
C LEU A 107 10.27 -8.14 11.24
N ASN A 108 9.52 -7.97 10.14
CA ASN A 108 8.06 -7.96 10.13
C ASN A 108 7.51 -8.75 8.93
N PRO A 109 7.38 -10.09 9.04
CA PRO A 109 6.94 -10.93 7.93
C PRO A 109 5.45 -10.75 7.59
N HIS A 110 4.68 -10.05 8.43
CA HIS A 110 3.27 -9.77 8.22
C HIS A 110 3.01 -8.42 7.53
N ASP A 111 4.05 -7.68 7.14
CA ASP A 111 3.88 -6.39 6.46
C ASP A 111 3.43 -6.59 5.01
N SER A 112 2.13 -6.46 4.79
CA SER A 112 1.47 -6.61 3.48
C SER A 112 1.99 -5.63 2.43
N PHE A 113 2.36 -4.42 2.85
CA PHE A 113 2.89 -3.41 1.95
C PHE A 113 4.30 -3.73 1.50
N LEU A 114 5.17 -4.20 2.41
CA LEU A 114 6.52 -4.60 2.03
C LEU A 114 6.52 -5.78 1.05
N TRP A 115 5.61 -6.75 1.19
CA TRP A 115 5.40 -7.81 0.20
C TRP A 115 5.01 -7.27 -1.18
N LEU A 116 4.06 -6.32 -1.21
CA LEU A 116 3.64 -5.64 -2.45
C LEU A 116 4.80 -4.89 -3.11
N MET A 117 5.60 -4.18 -2.30
CA MET A 117 6.72 -3.41 -2.82
C MET A 117 7.83 -4.32 -3.34
N LEU A 118 8.08 -5.46 -2.69
CA LEU A 118 9.02 -6.46 -3.18
C LEU A 118 8.59 -7.00 -4.56
N TYR A 119 7.30 -7.31 -4.74
CA TYR A 119 6.74 -7.67 -6.03
C TYR A 119 6.91 -6.55 -7.07
N SER A 120 6.65 -5.31 -6.67
CA SER A 120 6.73 -4.14 -7.55
C SER A 120 8.16 -3.89 -8.04
N VAL A 121 9.16 -4.00 -7.16
CA VAL A 121 10.57 -3.84 -7.51
C VAL A 121 10.99 -4.93 -8.51
N ASP A 122 10.66 -6.19 -8.23
CA ASP A 122 10.99 -7.31 -9.13
C ASP A 122 10.35 -7.12 -10.51
N THR A 123 9.05 -6.78 -10.54
CA THR A 123 8.31 -6.58 -11.80
C THR A 123 8.81 -5.38 -12.60
N THR A 124 9.23 -4.31 -11.92
CA THR A 124 9.79 -3.13 -12.59
C THR A 124 11.13 -3.44 -13.26
N ARG A 125 11.96 -4.27 -12.62
CA ARG A 125 13.28 -4.65 -13.14
C ARG A 125 13.21 -5.72 -14.22
N ASN A 126 12.49 -6.81 -13.95
CA ASN A 126 12.52 -8.02 -14.76
C ASN A 126 11.32 -8.15 -15.71
N GLY A 127 10.36 -7.22 -15.62
CA GLY A 127 9.05 -7.36 -16.25
C GLY A 127 8.14 -8.34 -15.50
N PHE A 128 6.99 -8.65 -16.10
CA PHE A 128 6.04 -9.60 -15.51
C PHE A 128 6.63 -11.01 -15.42
N ASN A 129 6.63 -11.59 -14.22
CA ASN A 129 7.14 -12.94 -13.96
C ASN A 129 6.19 -13.75 -13.08
N LEU A 130 5.66 -14.84 -13.63
CA LEU A 130 4.74 -15.75 -12.93
C LEU A 130 5.35 -16.33 -11.64
N ALA A 131 6.66 -16.58 -11.62
CA ALA A 131 7.36 -17.14 -10.45
C ALA A 131 7.41 -16.18 -9.25
N LYS A 132 6.94 -14.94 -9.42
CA LYS A 132 6.94 -13.89 -8.40
C LYS A 132 5.55 -13.55 -7.89
N LEU A 133 4.50 -14.17 -8.43
CA LEU A 133 3.13 -13.95 -7.98
C LEU A 133 2.94 -14.34 -6.50
N ASP A 134 3.71 -15.29 -5.99
CA ASP A 134 3.74 -15.63 -4.56
C ASP A 134 3.96 -14.40 -3.67
N LEU A 135 4.74 -13.40 -4.11
CA LEU A 135 4.94 -12.16 -3.36
C LEU A 135 3.66 -11.33 -3.25
N LEU A 136 2.86 -11.30 -4.32
CA LEU A 136 1.57 -10.62 -4.33
C LEU A 136 0.54 -11.40 -3.52
N ASP A 137 0.55 -12.73 -3.59
CA ASP A 137 -0.26 -13.60 -2.73
C ASP A 137 0.05 -13.37 -1.25
N GLN A 138 1.33 -13.25 -0.88
CA GLN A 138 1.71 -12.93 0.50
C GLN A 138 1.22 -11.55 0.93
N SER A 139 1.25 -10.55 0.05
CA SER A 139 0.68 -9.24 0.36
C SER A 139 -0.80 -9.34 0.74
N TYR A 140 -1.59 -10.11 -0.01
CA TYR A 140 -3.00 -10.34 0.31
C TYR A 140 -3.20 -11.17 1.58
N ALA A 141 -2.35 -12.19 1.81
CA ALA A 141 -2.46 -13.08 2.94
C ALA A 141 -2.15 -12.38 4.28
N THR A 142 -1.21 -11.43 4.31
CA THR A 142 -0.77 -10.81 5.57
C THR A 142 -1.51 -9.51 5.92
N GLY A 143 -2.21 -8.89 4.97
CA GLY A 143 -2.95 -7.65 5.21
C GLY A 143 -4.09 -7.47 4.21
N PRO A 144 -5.17 -8.25 4.34
CA PRO A 144 -6.34 -8.09 3.50
C PRO A 144 -7.06 -6.76 3.82
N LEU A 145 -7.62 -6.12 2.79
CA LEU A 145 -8.54 -4.97 2.93
C LEU A 145 -7.93 -3.71 3.58
N GLU A 146 -6.61 -3.55 3.50
CA GLU A 146 -5.95 -2.29 3.89
C GLU A 146 -6.22 -1.22 2.83
N GLY A 147 -7.21 -0.35 3.07
CA GLY A 147 -7.73 0.60 2.07
C GLY A 147 -6.67 1.47 1.38
N TRP A 148 -5.59 1.84 2.07
CA TRP A 148 -4.49 2.61 1.48
C TRP A 148 -3.55 1.77 0.61
N ILE A 149 -3.36 0.48 0.91
CA ILE A 149 -2.62 -0.47 0.07
C ILE A 149 -3.45 -0.81 -1.18
N ALA A 150 -4.76 -1.00 -0.99
CA ALA A 150 -5.71 -1.38 -2.02
C ALA A 150 -5.62 -0.48 -3.26
N LEU A 151 -5.40 0.84 -3.07
CA LEU A 151 -5.22 1.82 -4.15
C LEU A 151 -4.18 1.38 -5.20
N ARG A 152 -3.05 0.84 -4.75
CA ARG A 152 -1.97 0.36 -5.63
C ARG A 152 -2.12 -1.14 -5.92
N ARG A 153 -2.40 -1.93 -4.88
CA ARG A 153 -2.42 -3.39 -4.94
C ARG A 153 -3.52 -3.92 -5.85
N ASN A 154 -4.74 -3.38 -5.74
CA ASN A 154 -5.87 -3.84 -6.52
C ASN A 154 -5.60 -3.69 -8.02
N ARG A 155 -5.08 -2.53 -8.44
CA ARG A 155 -4.67 -2.28 -9.83
C ARG A 155 -3.61 -3.27 -10.32
N ILE A 156 -2.56 -3.50 -9.51
CA ILE A 156 -1.49 -4.43 -9.85
C ILE A 156 -2.02 -5.86 -9.97
N ALA A 157 -2.87 -6.27 -9.03
CA ALA A 157 -3.43 -7.61 -9.00
C ALA A 157 -4.41 -7.85 -10.14
N LEU A 158 -5.20 -6.85 -10.54
CA LEU A 158 -6.10 -6.95 -11.69
C LEU A 158 -5.35 -7.17 -13.01
N ASN A 159 -4.14 -6.62 -13.17
CA ASN A 159 -3.29 -6.92 -14.33
C ASN A 159 -2.84 -8.38 -14.38
N ALA A 160 -2.66 -9.04 -13.23
CA ALA A 160 -2.24 -10.43 -13.12
C ALA A 160 -3.41 -11.40 -12.83
N PHE A 161 -4.65 -10.90 -12.77
CA PHE A 161 -5.81 -11.58 -12.19
C PHE A 161 -6.00 -13.05 -12.60
N PRO A 162 -5.97 -13.43 -13.89
CA PRO A 162 -6.26 -14.80 -14.30
C PRO A 162 -5.16 -15.80 -13.87
N THR A 163 -3.97 -15.30 -13.53
CA THR A 163 -2.81 -16.09 -13.12
C THR A 163 -2.68 -16.23 -11.61
N LEU A 164 -3.46 -15.46 -10.84
CA LEU A 164 -3.48 -15.54 -9.38
C LEU A 164 -4.17 -16.82 -8.90
N THR A 165 -3.86 -17.23 -7.67
CA THR A 165 -4.60 -18.33 -7.02
C THR A 165 -6.08 -17.96 -6.86
N ARG A 166 -6.97 -18.97 -6.77
CA ARG A 166 -8.40 -18.72 -6.55
C ARG A 166 -8.69 -17.94 -5.27
N ALA A 167 -7.90 -18.18 -4.22
CA ALA A 167 -8.01 -17.44 -2.97
C ALA A 167 -7.68 -15.95 -3.18
N THR A 168 -6.55 -15.66 -3.83
CA THR A 168 -6.14 -14.28 -4.12
C THR A 168 -7.12 -13.59 -5.08
N GLN A 169 -7.63 -14.28 -6.09
CA GLN A 169 -8.68 -13.73 -6.97
C GLN A 169 -9.90 -13.27 -6.16
N ALA A 170 -10.38 -14.10 -5.23
CA ALA A 170 -11.49 -13.71 -4.36
C ALA A 170 -11.14 -12.49 -3.48
N SER A 171 -9.90 -12.42 -2.95
CA SER A 171 -9.43 -11.27 -2.19
C SER A 171 -9.34 -9.99 -3.03
N VAL A 172 -8.94 -10.07 -4.30
CA VAL A 172 -8.89 -8.92 -5.24
C VAL A 172 -10.29 -8.38 -5.50
N LEU A 173 -11.26 -9.26 -5.76
CA LEU A 173 -12.66 -8.87 -5.97
C LEU A 173 -13.27 -8.26 -4.72
N SER A 174 -13.01 -8.86 -3.55
CA SER A 174 -13.45 -8.32 -2.26
C SER A 174 -12.83 -6.96 -1.98
N GLU A 175 -11.52 -6.79 -2.22
CA GLU A 175 -10.83 -5.52 -2.02
C GLU A 175 -11.38 -4.43 -2.94
N PHE A 176 -11.73 -4.76 -4.19
CA PHE A 176 -12.39 -3.81 -5.09
C PHE A 176 -13.76 -3.34 -4.56
N ALA A 177 -14.57 -4.27 -4.03
CA ALA A 177 -15.86 -3.93 -3.42
C ALA A 177 -15.68 -3.03 -2.19
N GLU A 178 -14.70 -3.35 -1.33
CA GLU A 178 -14.37 -2.56 -0.14
C GLU A 178 -13.81 -1.18 -0.48
N MET A 179 -13.07 -1.01 -1.59
CA MET A 179 -12.67 0.31 -2.07
C MET A 179 -13.90 1.20 -2.36
N ILE A 180 -14.95 0.64 -2.96
CA ILE A 180 -16.19 1.36 -3.25
C ILE A 180 -16.91 1.71 -1.94
N ASP A 181 -17.01 0.76 -1.01
CA ASP A 181 -17.66 0.97 0.29
C ASP A 181 -16.94 2.02 1.15
N ALA A 182 -15.60 2.00 1.12
CA ALA A 182 -14.72 3.01 1.73
C ALA A 182 -14.69 4.36 0.99
N ASN A 183 -15.55 4.55 -0.01
CA ASN A 183 -15.71 5.79 -0.77
C ASN A 183 -14.49 6.21 -1.62
N LEU A 184 -13.65 5.25 -2.03
CA LEU A 184 -12.55 5.43 -2.99
C LEU A 184 -13.09 5.29 -4.43
N ILE A 185 -14.11 6.08 -4.76
CA ILE A 185 -14.96 5.89 -5.93
C ILE A 185 -14.21 6.17 -7.24
N GLU A 186 -13.39 7.22 -7.29
CA GLU A 186 -12.67 7.60 -8.51
C GLU A 186 -11.59 6.55 -8.83
N GLU A 187 -10.90 6.01 -7.82
CA GLU A 187 -9.89 4.97 -7.98
C GLU A 187 -10.51 3.61 -8.35
N ALA A 188 -11.66 3.26 -7.74
CA ALA A 188 -12.42 2.09 -8.15
C ALA A 188 -12.92 2.22 -9.60
N ALA A 189 -13.43 3.39 -10.00
CA ALA A 189 -13.84 3.64 -11.39
C ALA A 189 -12.65 3.52 -12.36
N ALA A 190 -11.49 4.07 -12.00
CA ALA A 190 -10.27 3.97 -12.81
C ALA A 190 -9.77 2.52 -12.92
N ASN A 191 -9.83 1.74 -11.84
CA ASN A 191 -9.47 0.33 -11.87
C ASN A 191 -10.43 -0.47 -12.76
N LEU A 192 -11.75 -0.26 -12.62
CA LEU A 192 -12.78 -0.94 -13.41
C LEU A 192 -12.66 -0.63 -14.92
N THR A 193 -12.48 0.64 -15.27
CA THR A 193 -12.48 1.09 -16.67
C THR A 193 -11.12 0.93 -17.35
N GLY A 194 -10.04 0.80 -16.57
CA GLY A 194 -8.70 0.50 -17.05
C GLY A 194 -8.38 -0.99 -17.02
N VAL A 195 -7.52 -1.38 -16.07
CA VAL A 195 -6.93 -2.73 -15.98
C VAL A 195 -7.97 -3.82 -15.66
N GLY A 196 -9.05 -3.46 -14.97
CA GLY A 196 -10.12 -4.36 -14.56
C GLY A 196 -11.16 -4.59 -15.63
N TRP A 197 -11.12 -3.90 -16.78
CA TRP A 197 -12.20 -3.96 -17.77
C TRP A 197 -12.45 -5.36 -18.33
N ALA A 198 -11.38 -6.15 -18.46
CA ALA A 198 -11.45 -7.55 -18.89
C ALA A 198 -12.23 -8.45 -17.91
N TRP A 199 -12.31 -8.04 -16.63
CA TRP A 199 -12.93 -8.76 -15.51
C TRP A 199 -14.12 -7.99 -14.94
N ARG A 200 -14.71 -7.08 -15.73
CA ARG A 200 -15.75 -6.16 -15.25
C ARG A 200 -16.98 -6.89 -14.72
N GLU A 201 -17.33 -8.03 -15.28
CA GLU A 201 -18.54 -8.77 -14.88
C GLU A 201 -18.32 -9.38 -13.48
N GLU A 202 -17.15 -9.95 -13.23
CA GLU A 202 -16.74 -10.48 -11.93
C GLU A 202 -16.61 -9.37 -10.89
N LEU A 203 -16.02 -8.23 -11.28
CA LEU A 203 -15.90 -7.06 -10.41
C LEU A 203 -17.28 -6.52 -10.03
N LEU A 204 -18.15 -6.29 -11.02
CA LEU A 204 -19.51 -5.77 -10.81
C LEU A 204 -20.39 -6.73 -10.01
N ALA A 205 -20.28 -8.05 -10.25
CA ALA A 205 -20.96 -9.06 -9.45
C ALA A 205 -20.54 -9.01 -7.97
N GLY A 206 -19.27 -8.71 -7.69
CA GLY A 206 -18.75 -8.56 -6.33
C GLY A 206 -19.31 -7.36 -5.56
N VAL A 207 -19.82 -6.33 -6.25
CA VAL A 207 -20.31 -5.08 -5.63
C VAL A 207 -21.73 -5.20 -5.08
N ASP A 208 -22.44 -6.31 -5.30
CA ASP A 208 -23.86 -6.43 -4.90
C ASP A 208 -24.10 -6.22 -3.38
N LYS A 209 -23.10 -6.54 -2.56
CA LYS A 209 -23.13 -6.39 -1.10
C LYS A 209 -22.70 -5.01 -0.59
N VAL A 210 -22.18 -4.15 -1.46
CA VAL A 210 -21.73 -2.80 -1.11
C VAL A 210 -22.93 -1.89 -0.85
N ASP A 211 -22.76 -0.89 0.03
CA ASP A 211 -23.80 0.08 0.33
C ASP A 211 -24.39 0.70 -0.96
N ILE A 212 -25.72 0.87 -0.96
CA ILE A 212 -26.45 1.34 -2.13
C ILE A 212 -26.03 2.77 -2.51
N ALA A 213 -25.71 3.63 -1.54
CA ALA A 213 -25.29 5.00 -1.83
C ALA A 213 -23.87 5.00 -2.43
N SER A 214 -22.98 4.12 -1.99
CA SER A 214 -21.65 3.94 -2.59
C SER A 214 -21.76 3.44 -4.05
N ARG A 215 -22.63 2.46 -4.33
CA ARG A 215 -22.94 2.01 -5.69
C ARG A 215 -23.52 3.11 -6.58
N GLN A 216 -24.41 3.94 -6.06
CA GLN A 216 -24.95 5.10 -6.78
C GLN A 216 -23.87 6.13 -7.13
N ARG A 217 -22.92 6.38 -6.22
CA ARG A 217 -21.77 7.28 -6.48
C ARG A 217 -20.90 6.74 -7.60
N LEU A 218 -20.58 5.44 -7.59
CA LEU A 218 -19.87 4.79 -8.69
C LEU A 218 -20.63 4.92 -10.01
N ALA A 219 -21.94 4.61 -10.03
CA ALA A 219 -22.78 4.73 -11.21
C ALA A 219 -22.76 6.15 -11.81
N LYS A 220 -22.80 7.16 -10.94
CA LYS A 220 -22.74 8.56 -11.34
C LYS A 220 -21.40 8.94 -11.96
N VAL A 221 -20.27 8.50 -11.36
CA VAL A 221 -18.93 8.71 -11.90
C VAL A 221 -18.79 8.06 -13.29
N LEU A 222 -19.19 6.80 -13.43
CA LEU A 222 -19.12 6.10 -14.71
C LEU A 222 -20.01 6.74 -15.77
N SER A 223 -21.22 7.16 -15.41
CA SER A 223 -22.15 7.84 -16.32
C SER A 223 -21.61 9.20 -16.78
N ARG A 224 -20.99 9.97 -15.86
CA ARG A 224 -20.32 11.25 -16.18
C ARG A 224 -19.23 11.04 -17.23
N ASP A 225 -18.52 9.92 -17.15
CA ASP A 225 -17.40 9.59 -18.04
C ASP A 225 -17.88 8.85 -19.31
N GLY A 226 -19.21 8.76 -19.53
CA GLY A 226 -19.81 8.15 -20.72
C GLY A 226 -19.80 6.62 -20.72
N ILE A 227 -19.45 5.99 -19.60
CA ILE A 227 -19.37 4.54 -19.45
C ILE A 227 -20.75 4.00 -19.03
N LYS A 228 -21.34 3.18 -19.91
CA LYS A 228 -22.61 2.49 -19.65
C LYS A 228 -22.31 1.07 -19.17
N VAL A 229 -22.51 0.84 -17.87
CA VAL A 229 -22.42 -0.48 -17.25
C VAL A 229 -23.52 -0.66 -16.23
N ARG A 230 -24.05 -1.88 -16.15
CA ARG A 230 -25.09 -2.23 -15.19
C ARG A 230 -24.46 -2.48 -13.82
N ILE A 231 -24.79 -1.63 -12.84
CA ILE A 231 -24.38 -1.85 -11.44
C ILE A 231 -25.52 -2.56 -10.71
N PRO A 232 -25.26 -3.68 -9.98
CA PRO A 232 -26.30 -4.38 -9.24
C PRO A 232 -27.07 -3.45 -8.31
N GLY A 233 -28.41 -3.55 -8.31
CA GLY A 233 -29.29 -2.75 -7.45
C GLY A 233 -29.47 -1.28 -7.87
N ILE A 234 -28.82 -0.81 -8.94
CA ILE A 234 -29.00 0.55 -9.47
C ILE A 234 -29.89 0.48 -10.72
N GLU A 235 -31.01 1.20 -10.70
CA GLU A 235 -31.83 1.39 -11.88
C GLU A 235 -31.07 2.29 -12.88
N GLU A 236 -30.90 1.80 -14.11
CA GLU A 236 -30.38 2.63 -15.18
C GLU A 236 -31.43 3.69 -15.50
N SER A 237 -31.12 4.94 -15.17
CA SER A 237 -31.90 6.09 -15.65
C SER A 237 -31.72 6.16 -17.16
N GLU A 238 -32.57 5.45 -17.92
CA GLU A 238 -32.80 5.70 -19.34
C GLU A 238 -33.32 7.15 -19.46
N ARG A 239 -32.41 8.12 -19.58
CA ARG A 239 -32.81 9.46 -20.04
C ARG A 239 -33.01 9.35 -21.56
N PRO A 240 -34.24 9.55 -22.07
CA PRO A 240 -34.59 9.29 -23.46
C PRO A 240 -34.35 10.52 -24.36
N TRP A 241 -33.32 11.33 -24.08
CA TRP A 241 -33.06 12.56 -24.82
C TRP A 241 -31.57 12.77 -25.07
#